data_AF-A0A847WJA4-F1
#
_entry.id   AF-A0A847WJA4-F1
#
_cell.length_a   1.000
_cell.length_b   1.000
_cell.length_c   1.000
_cell.angle_alpha   90.00
_cell.angle_beta   90.00
_cell.angle_gamma   90.00
#
_symmetry.space_group_name_H-M   'P 1'
#
loop_
_entity.id
_entity.type
_entity.pdbx_description
1 polymer ?
#
loop_
_entity_poly.entity_id
_entity_poly.type
_entity_poly.pdbx_seq_one_letter_code
_entity_poly.pdbx_strand_id
1 'polypeptide(L)'
;MKKSKIKLFGLLSICISICCLFLIGCGRDKVTNDNLEVIKFPLPDGPEEAEIKIEAIPNISDDFIRGMDASSVLVLENSGVTFYNYEGEEQDVFMTLAQSGVNYIRLRVWNDPYDEDGNGYGGGNNDLPTTIELGKRASQYGMEVCIDFHYSDFWADPKRQNAPKAWEGMSAEEKSDALYDFTIESLRKLLDAGVNVGMVQIGNEINYGMSGETTTPAIMELLESGSRAVRKISKEYEKDIQIAVHYTNIRDNREIDNIASNLLEYDIDYDIFAISYYPMWDGTIENMQNVAKNIQENYDKDVVIAETSYCYTSEDGDGCGNSFAGTHDLLPGYDASVQGQASIIRDVCAAANEADILGIFYWEGTWIPVGEATEDNSPIWEKYGSGWASSYASEYDPTEAGLFYGGCSWDNQAMFNFKGYPLPSLNVFKYLKYGTYINDEV
;
A
#
# COMPACT_ATOMS: atom_id res chain seq x y z
N MET A 1 -52.50 -31.64 53.70
CA MET A 1 -53.82 -30.98 53.82
C MET A 1 -54.23 -30.34 52.48
N LYS A 2 -55.37 -29.63 52.42
CA LYS A 2 -55.97 -28.81 51.31
C LYS A 2 -55.02 -28.49 50.11
N LYS A 3 -55.28 -28.79 48.83
CA LYS A 3 -56.43 -28.62 47.88
C LYS A 3 -56.65 -27.20 47.30
N SER A 4 -56.10 -26.92 46.10
CA SER A 4 -56.73 -26.44 44.83
C SER A 4 -55.65 -26.44 43.71
N LYS A 5 -55.81 -26.47 42.37
CA LYS A 5 -56.90 -26.55 41.35
C LYS A 5 -57.65 -25.27 40.89
N ILE A 6 -58.01 -25.30 39.57
CA ILE A 6 -59.04 -24.52 38.81
C ILE A 6 -58.67 -23.04 38.50
N LYS A 7 -58.79 -22.49 37.27
CA LYS A 7 -59.13 -22.93 35.88
C LYS A 7 -58.45 -21.90 34.93
N LEU A 8 -57.83 -22.23 33.79
CA LEU A 8 -58.39 -22.60 32.46
C LEU A 8 -59.48 -21.67 31.89
N PHE A 9 -59.09 -20.87 30.89
CA PHE A 9 -59.91 -20.46 29.74
C PHE A 9 -59.01 -20.38 28.50
N GLY A 10 -59.59 -20.48 27.32
CA GLY A 10 -58.96 -20.26 26.02
C GLY A 10 -60.02 -20.40 24.93
N LEU A 11 -59.70 -20.09 23.66
CA LEU A 11 -60.35 -20.67 22.48
C LEU A 11 -59.66 -20.21 21.17
N LEU A 12 -59.97 -20.95 20.09
CA LEU A 12 -59.84 -20.63 18.66
C LEU A 12 -58.45 -20.43 18.03
N SER A 13 -58.12 -21.41 17.19
CA SER A 13 -57.29 -21.33 16.00
C SER A 13 -57.78 -20.28 14.99
N ILE A 14 -56.89 -19.90 14.07
CA ILE A 14 -57.15 -19.85 12.62
C ILE A 14 -55.83 -20.16 11.90
N CYS A 15 -55.85 -21.01 10.89
CA CYS A 15 -54.74 -21.20 9.96
C CYS A 15 -55.10 -20.52 8.63
N ILE A 16 -54.25 -19.64 8.11
CA ILE A 16 -54.29 -19.20 6.71
C ILE A 16 -52.86 -19.19 6.17
N SER A 17 -52.56 -20.14 5.28
CA SER A 17 -51.48 -19.98 4.31
C SER A 17 -52.06 -19.33 3.06
N ILE A 18 -51.49 -18.21 2.61
CA ILE A 18 -51.71 -17.65 1.27
C ILE A 18 -50.35 -17.29 0.68
N CYS A 19 -50.20 -17.54 -0.61
CA CYS A 19 -48.94 -17.40 -1.35
C CYS A 19 -48.68 -15.96 -1.82
N CYS A 20 -47.40 -15.71 -2.13
CA CYS A 20 -46.88 -14.83 -3.18
C CYS A 20 -47.54 -13.47 -3.45
N LEU A 21 -46.74 -12.41 -3.34
CA LEU A 21 -46.74 -11.34 -4.34
C LEU A 21 -45.31 -10.83 -4.55
N PHE A 22 -44.75 -11.08 -5.73
CA PHE A 22 -43.61 -10.32 -6.23
C PHE A 22 -44.07 -8.88 -6.45
N LEU A 23 -43.37 -7.91 -5.86
CA LEU A 23 -43.44 -6.51 -6.28
C LEU A 23 -42.03 -6.03 -6.58
N ILE A 24 -41.72 -5.94 -7.88
CA ILE A 24 -40.51 -5.29 -8.38
C ILE A 24 -40.68 -3.79 -8.14
N GLY A 25 -40.10 -3.30 -7.06
CA GLY A 25 -40.03 -1.87 -6.74
C GLY A 25 -38.76 -1.28 -7.34
N CYS A 26 -38.88 -0.52 -8.42
CA CYS A 26 -37.77 0.28 -8.96
C CYS A 26 -37.51 1.52 -8.09
N GLY A 27 -37.08 1.30 -6.84
CA GLY A 27 -36.51 2.33 -5.98
C GLY A 27 -35.00 2.40 -6.22
N ARG A 28 -34.51 3.51 -6.78
CA ARG A 28 -33.13 3.94 -6.50
C ARG A 28 -33.16 4.60 -5.13
N ASP A 29 -33.10 3.79 -4.09
CA ASP A 29 -32.74 4.31 -2.78
C ASP A 29 -31.32 4.85 -2.92
N LYS A 30 -31.18 6.18 -2.83
CA LYS A 30 -29.86 6.78 -2.69
C LYS A 30 -29.30 6.25 -1.38
N VAL A 31 -28.20 5.49 -1.45
CA VAL A 31 -27.32 5.32 -0.31
C VAL A 31 -26.99 6.73 0.18
N THR A 32 -27.40 7.05 1.41
CA THR A 32 -26.93 8.23 2.07
C THR A 32 -25.49 7.96 2.45
N ASN A 33 -24.54 8.71 1.87
CA ASN A 33 -23.21 8.77 2.45
C ASN A 33 -23.38 9.27 3.88
N ASP A 34 -23.21 8.37 4.84
CA ASP A 34 -22.79 8.75 6.18
C ASP A 34 -21.39 9.33 5.99
N ASN A 35 -21.33 10.67 5.90
CA ASN A 35 -20.07 11.38 5.72
C ASN A 35 -19.14 11.01 6.88
N LEU A 36 -18.09 10.24 6.58
CA LEU A 36 -17.05 9.89 7.55
C LEU A 36 -16.54 11.18 8.19
N GLU A 37 -16.50 11.22 9.52
CA GLU A 37 -15.97 12.37 10.25
C GLU A 37 -14.45 12.39 10.08
N VAL A 38 -13.98 13.19 9.12
CA VAL A 38 -12.55 13.28 8.77
C VAL A 38 -11.79 13.99 9.88
N ILE A 39 -11.08 13.20 10.69
CA ILE A 39 -10.15 13.66 11.71
C ILE A 39 -8.87 14.13 11.00
N LYS A 40 -8.26 15.24 11.44
CA LYS A 40 -6.97 15.73 10.92
C LYS A 40 -6.06 16.16 12.05
N PHE A 41 -4.78 15.86 11.92
CA PHE A 41 -3.73 16.26 12.84
C PHE A 41 -2.86 17.35 12.18
N PRO A 42 -2.57 18.48 12.85
CA PRO A 42 -1.70 19.52 12.31
C PRO A 42 -0.23 19.10 12.41
N LEU A 43 0.57 19.52 11.42
CA LEU A 43 2.03 19.54 11.54
C LEU A 43 2.47 20.63 12.56
N PRO A 44 3.71 20.56 13.08
CA PRO A 44 4.28 21.60 13.94
C PRO A 44 4.32 22.98 13.25
N ASP A 45 4.29 24.06 14.02
CA ASP A 45 4.54 25.43 13.52
C ASP A 45 5.96 25.94 13.80
N GLY A 46 6.80 25.09 14.41
CA GLY A 46 8.21 25.30 14.71
C GLY A 46 8.92 24.00 15.09
N PRO A 47 10.22 24.04 15.46
CA PRO A 47 10.96 22.85 15.86
C PRO A 47 10.41 22.27 17.17
N GLU A 48 10.36 20.93 17.29
CA GLU A 48 9.89 20.23 18.49
C GLU A 48 11.00 19.47 19.23
N GLU A 49 10.79 19.17 20.51
CA GLU A 49 11.65 18.30 21.31
C GLU A 49 11.36 16.83 20.95
N ALA A 50 12.39 16.03 20.63
CA ALA A 50 12.20 14.63 20.23
C ALA A 50 13.40 13.72 20.55
N GLU A 51 13.13 12.41 20.66
CA GLU A 51 14.16 11.37 20.83
C GLU A 51 15.07 11.19 19.61
N ILE A 52 14.60 11.59 18.42
CA ILE A 52 15.38 11.60 17.17
C ILE A 52 15.75 13.03 16.79
N LYS A 53 16.99 13.21 16.32
CA LYS A 53 17.44 14.43 15.66
C LYS A 53 17.04 14.40 14.18
N ILE A 54 16.17 15.31 13.78
CA ILE A 54 15.81 15.60 12.38
C ILE A 54 16.29 17.02 12.06
N GLU A 55 17.08 17.18 11.01
CA GLU A 55 17.41 18.50 10.48
C GLU A 55 16.31 18.97 9.52
N ALA A 56 15.86 20.21 9.67
CA ALA A 56 14.82 20.79 8.82
C ALA A 56 15.18 20.74 7.32
N ILE A 57 14.17 20.63 6.46
CA ILE A 57 14.28 20.73 5.00
C ILE A 57 13.69 22.10 4.59
N PRO A 58 14.53 23.11 4.28
CA PRO A 58 14.04 24.45 4.00
C PRO A 58 13.15 24.49 2.75
N ASN A 59 12.00 25.16 2.88
CA ASN A 59 11.00 25.35 1.83
C ASN A 59 10.30 24.06 1.33
N ILE A 60 10.35 22.95 2.08
CA ILE A 60 9.52 21.78 1.74
C ILE A 60 8.03 22.14 1.73
N SER A 61 7.32 21.68 0.69
CA SER A 61 5.89 21.94 0.52
C SER A 61 5.07 21.29 1.65
N ASP A 62 4.01 21.96 2.09
CA ASP A 62 3.03 21.33 3.00
C ASP A 62 2.32 20.15 2.32
N ASP A 63 2.13 20.26 1.01
CA ASP A 63 1.53 19.28 0.11
C ASP A 63 2.48 18.14 -0.32
N PHE A 64 3.76 18.19 0.08
CA PHE A 64 4.75 17.13 -0.21
C PHE A 64 4.23 15.77 0.29
N ILE A 65 4.32 14.74 -0.56
CA ILE A 65 3.81 13.40 -0.26
C ILE A 65 4.71 12.75 0.81
N ARG A 66 4.11 12.55 1.98
CA ARG A 66 4.63 11.82 3.14
C ARG A 66 3.81 10.54 3.23
N GLY A 67 4.03 9.65 2.27
CA GLY A 67 3.23 8.45 2.07
C GLY A 67 3.77 7.23 2.81
N MET A 68 2.92 6.22 3.00
CA MET A 68 3.32 4.89 3.46
C MET A 68 2.48 3.80 2.79
N ASP A 69 3.10 2.69 2.37
CA ASP A 69 2.37 1.45 2.07
C ASP A 69 2.05 0.75 3.40
N ALA A 70 0.77 0.44 3.60
CA ALA A 70 0.25 -0.16 4.83
C ALA A 70 -0.69 -1.33 4.52
N SER A 71 -0.45 -2.03 3.41
CA SER A 71 -1.36 -3.08 2.91
C SER A 71 -1.41 -4.30 3.85
N SER A 72 -0.29 -4.65 4.51
CA SER A 72 -0.23 -5.75 5.49
C SER A 72 -1.13 -5.60 6.72
N VAL A 73 -1.61 -4.39 7.05
CA VAL A 73 -2.30 -4.09 8.32
C VAL A 73 -3.46 -5.04 8.62
N LEU A 74 -4.39 -5.23 7.67
CA LEU A 74 -5.60 -6.00 7.94
C LEU A 74 -5.30 -7.48 8.19
N VAL A 75 -4.29 -8.05 7.51
CA VAL A 75 -3.93 -9.45 7.71
C VAL A 75 -3.18 -9.66 9.03
N LEU A 76 -2.38 -8.68 9.46
CA LEU A 76 -1.67 -8.71 10.74
C LEU A 76 -2.66 -8.64 11.91
N GLU A 77 -3.65 -7.75 11.84
CA GLU A 77 -4.74 -7.66 12.83
C GLU A 77 -5.55 -8.96 12.90
N ASN A 78 -5.86 -9.59 11.75
CA ASN A 78 -6.51 -10.91 11.70
C ASN A 78 -5.63 -12.05 12.29
N SER A 79 -4.31 -11.94 12.16
CA SER A 79 -3.33 -12.82 12.81
C SER A 79 -3.18 -12.59 14.32
N GLY A 80 -3.72 -11.48 14.86
CA GLY A 80 -3.68 -11.14 16.28
C GLY A 80 -2.59 -10.13 16.67
N VAL A 81 -1.97 -9.46 15.70
CA VAL A 81 -1.11 -8.30 15.94
C VAL A 81 -1.94 -7.14 16.48
N THR A 82 -1.33 -6.29 17.30
CA THR A 82 -1.96 -5.10 17.88
C THR A 82 -1.00 -3.92 17.75
N PHE A 83 -1.50 -2.78 17.26
CA PHE A 83 -0.73 -1.54 17.16
C PHE A 83 -1.10 -0.58 18.30
N TYR A 84 -0.14 0.25 18.69
CA TYR A 84 -0.25 1.17 19.82
C TYR A 84 0.03 2.63 19.39
N ASN A 85 -0.26 3.58 20.28
CA ASN A 85 0.23 4.96 20.20
C ASN A 85 1.54 5.15 21.00
N TYR A 86 2.05 6.37 21.05
CA TYR A 86 3.28 6.71 21.78
C TYR A 86 3.11 6.62 23.31
N GLU A 87 1.89 6.73 23.81
CA GLU A 87 1.49 6.54 25.21
C GLU A 87 1.41 5.06 25.62
N GLY A 88 1.48 4.12 24.65
CA GLY A 88 1.38 2.67 24.87
C GLY A 88 -0.06 2.16 25.01
N GLU A 89 -1.05 2.91 24.54
CA GLU A 89 -2.45 2.50 24.44
C GLU A 89 -2.74 1.90 23.05
N GLU A 90 -3.62 0.91 22.98
CA GLU A 90 -4.08 0.28 21.71
C GLU A 90 -4.79 1.33 20.84
N GLN A 91 -4.33 1.51 19.59
CA GLN A 91 -4.83 2.54 18.67
C GLN A 91 -4.85 2.02 17.23
N ASP A 92 -5.82 2.48 16.43
CA ASP A 92 -5.82 2.25 14.98
C ASP A 92 -4.51 2.79 14.38
N VAL A 93 -3.75 1.92 13.72
CA VAL A 93 -2.45 2.27 13.13
C VAL A 93 -2.53 3.46 12.18
N PHE A 94 -3.64 3.63 11.43
CA PHE A 94 -3.83 4.79 10.54
C PHE A 94 -3.98 6.11 11.30
N MET A 95 -4.46 6.08 12.54
CA MET A 95 -4.46 7.25 13.42
C MET A 95 -3.05 7.60 13.88
N THR A 96 -2.24 6.59 14.23
CA THR A 96 -0.82 6.78 14.60
C THR A 96 -0.01 7.33 13.43
N LEU A 97 -0.17 6.77 12.22
CA LEU A 97 0.47 7.29 11.00
C LEU A 97 0.12 8.76 10.73
N ALA A 98 -1.16 9.12 10.81
CA ALA A 98 -1.62 10.49 10.58
C ALA A 98 -1.16 11.47 11.68
N GLN A 99 -1.09 11.03 12.95
CA GLN A 99 -0.48 11.80 14.05
C GLN A 99 1.01 12.07 13.82
N SER A 100 1.73 11.11 13.22
CA SER A 100 3.13 11.24 12.81
C SER A 100 3.33 11.94 11.45
N GLY A 101 2.28 12.56 10.89
CA GLY A 101 2.39 13.46 9.73
C GLY A 101 2.33 12.77 8.36
N VAL A 102 2.05 11.46 8.30
CA VAL A 102 1.72 10.75 7.05
C VAL A 102 0.45 11.38 6.46
N ASN A 103 0.46 11.68 5.16
CA ASN A 103 -0.67 12.30 4.44
C ASN A 103 -1.21 11.45 3.29
N TYR A 104 -0.57 10.32 2.99
CA TYR A 104 -0.92 9.42 1.89
C TYR A 104 -0.74 7.96 2.32
N ILE A 105 -1.66 7.08 1.92
CA ILE A 105 -1.49 5.64 2.07
C ILE A 105 -1.48 4.99 0.69
N ARG A 106 -0.46 4.17 0.39
CA ARG A 106 -0.45 3.27 -0.77
C ARG A 106 -1.03 1.92 -0.35
N LEU A 107 -1.88 1.35 -1.22
CA LEU A 107 -2.46 0.03 -1.05
C LEU A 107 -2.32 -0.75 -2.35
N ARG A 108 -1.57 -1.86 -2.31
CA ARG A 108 -1.54 -2.80 -3.44
C ARG A 108 -2.85 -3.56 -3.57
N VAL A 109 -3.18 -3.93 -4.81
CA VAL A 109 -4.40 -4.66 -5.16
C VAL A 109 -4.06 -5.78 -6.14
N TRP A 110 -4.37 -7.00 -5.74
CA TRP A 110 -4.34 -8.20 -6.58
C TRP A 110 -5.74 -8.53 -7.10
N ASN A 111 -5.79 -9.22 -8.25
CA ASN A 111 -7.04 -9.55 -8.92
C ASN A 111 -7.82 -10.64 -8.17
N ASP A 112 -7.16 -11.78 -7.89
CA ASP A 112 -7.70 -12.90 -7.12
C ASP A 112 -6.58 -13.66 -6.36
N PRO A 113 -6.11 -13.18 -5.19
CA PRO A 113 -4.95 -13.72 -4.48
C PRO A 113 -5.22 -15.03 -3.70
N TYR A 114 -5.95 -15.96 -4.31
CA TYR A 114 -6.43 -17.22 -3.72
C TYR A 114 -6.29 -18.40 -4.70
N ASP A 115 -6.24 -19.62 -4.16
CA ASP A 115 -6.38 -20.88 -4.92
C ASP A 115 -7.85 -21.29 -5.16
N GLU A 116 -8.09 -22.39 -5.89
CA GLU A 116 -9.45 -22.89 -6.18
C GLU A 116 -10.27 -23.29 -4.94
N ASP A 117 -9.61 -23.61 -3.81
CA ASP A 117 -10.26 -23.94 -2.53
C ASP A 117 -10.49 -22.68 -1.65
N GLY A 118 -9.96 -21.52 -2.05
CA GLY A 118 -10.08 -20.23 -1.36
C GLY A 118 -8.99 -19.96 -0.32
N ASN A 119 -7.86 -20.67 -0.38
CA ASN A 119 -6.71 -20.41 0.50
C ASN A 119 -5.87 -19.26 -0.07
N GLY A 120 -5.51 -18.28 0.77
CA GLY A 120 -4.82 -17.06 0.33
C GLY A 120 -3.33 -17.24 0.08
N TYR A 121 -2.80 -16.61 -0.97
CA TYR A 121 -1.39 -16.68 -1.40
C TYR A 121 -0.39 -16.01 -0.44
N GLY A 122 -0.87 -15.27 0.56
CA GLY A 122 -0.03 -14.55 1.52
C GLY A 122 0.22 -13.10 1.11
N GLY A 123 1.26 -12.50 1.66
CA GLY A 123 1.69 -11.14 1.34
C GLY A 123 0.68 -10.05 1.68
N GLY A 124 -0.31 -10.35 2.54
CA GLY A 124 -1.47 -9.49 2.80
C GLY A 124 -2.82 -10.04 2.31
N ASN A 125 -2.84 -10.96 1.34
CA ASN A 125 -4.05 -11.35 0.61
C ASN A 125 -4.84 -10.12 0.10
N ASN A 126 -4.13 -9.14 -0.49
CA ASN A 126 -4.67 -7.81 -0.79
C ASN A 126 -5.66 -7.81 -1.97
N ASP A 127 -6.87 -8.28 -1.72
CA ASP A 127 -8.00 -8.16 -2.62
C ASP A 127 -8.69 -6.80 -2.50
N LEU A 128 -9.58 -6.48 -3.45
CA LEU A 128 -10.34 -5.23 -3.44
C LEU A 128 -11.15 -4.99 -2.14
N PRO A 129 -11.86 -5.99 -1.56
CA PRO A 129 -12.41 -5.89 -0.20
C PRO A 129 -11.43 -5.40 0.87
N THR A 130 -10.21 -5.93 0.90
CA THR A 130 -9.13 -5.51 1.80
C THR A 130 -8.72 -4.06 1.54
N THR A 131 -8.52 -3.70 0.26
CA THR A 131 -8.22 -2.31 -0.16
C THR A 131 -9.31 -1.32 0.27
N ILE A 132 -10.58 -1.71 0.19
CA ILE A 132 -11.71 -0.86 0.59
C ILE A 132 -11.69 -0.58 2.11
N GLU A 133 -11.44 -1.58 2.95
CA GLU A 133 -11.44 -1.40 4.41
C GLU A 133 -10.24 -0.55 4.87
N LEU A 134 -9.04 -0.84 4.37
CA LEU A 134 -7.83 -0.05 4.66
C LEU A 134 -7.96 1.38 4.12
N GLY A 135 -8.46 1.54 2.89
CA GLY A 135 -8.67 2.85 2.26
C GLY A 135 -9.69 3.72 3.02
N LYS A 136 -10.75 3.12 3.59
CA LYS A 136 -11.70 3.82 4.47
C LYS A 136 -11.02 4.34 5.74
N ARG A 137 -10.21 3.51 6.40
CA ARG A 137 -9.47 3.88 7.63
C ARG A 137 -8.49 5.01 7.35
N ALA A 138 -7.70 4.92 6.28
CA ALA A 138 -6.82 6.01 5.84
C ALA A 138 -7.59 7.33 5.60
N SER A 139 -8.72 7.25 4.91
CA SER A 139 -9.57 8.41 4.60
C SER A 139 -10.20 9.05 5.84
N GLN A 140 -10.53 8.26 6.87
CA GLN A 140 -11.06 8.74 8.15
C GLN A 140 -10.09 9.67 8.90
N TYR A 141 -8.78 9.44 8.78
CA TYR A 141 -7.74 10.31 9.36
C TYR A 141 -7.20 11.34 8.36
N GLY A 142 -7.95 11.59 7.27
CA GLY A 142 -7.74 12.70 6.37
C GLY A 142 -6.58 12.54 5.40
N MET A 143 -6.03 11.34 5.27
CA MET A 143 -5.03 10.98 4.28
C MET A 143 -5.68 10.75 2.90
N GLU A 144 -4.88 10.90 1.85
CA GLU A 144 -5.24 10.42 0.51
C GLU A 144 -4.85 8.95 0.34
N VAL A 145 -5.41 8.28 -0.66
CA VAL A 145 -5.12 6.88 -0.97
C VAL A 145 -4.60 6.75 -2.39
N CYS A 146 -3.46 6.07 -2.54
CA CYS A 146 -2.90 5.60 -3.80
C CYS A 146 -3.27 4.13 -3.98
N ILE A 147 -3.99 3.81 -5.06
CA ILE A 147 -4.42 2.45 -5.37
C ILE A 147 -3.45 1.86 -6.39
N ASP A 148 -2.64 0.89 -5.97
CA ASP A 148 -1.66 0.22 -6.81
C ASP A 148 -2.21 -1.09 -7.36
N PHE A 149 -2.70 -1.05 -8.60
CA PHE A 149 -3.14 -2.26 -9.27
C PHE A 149 -1.94 -2.99 -9.86
N HIS A 150 -1.54 -4.09 -9.22
CA HIS A 150 -0.51 -4.99 -9.74
C HIS A 150 -0.90 -5.67 -11.07
N TYR A 151 -2.22 -5.78 -11.33
CA TYR A 151 -2.80 -6.51 -12.46
C TYR A 151 -2.24 -7.94 -12.59
N SER A 152 -2.20 -8.63 -11.45
CA SER A 152 -1.71 -9.98 -11.18
C SER A 152 -2.46 -10.50 -9.95
N ASP A 153 -2.59 -11.81 -9.79
CA ASP A 153 -3.13 -12.42 -8.55
C ASP A 153 -2.12 -12.44 -7.40
N PHE A 154 -0.85 -12.10 -7.66
CA PHE A 154 0.18 -12.04 -6.62
C PHE A 154 1.27 -11.01 -6.96
N TRP A 155 2.37 -10.98 -6.18
CA TRP A 155 3.50 -10.06 -6.35
C TRP A 155 3.85 -9.80 -7.82
N ALA A 156 3.96 -8.52 -8.16
CA ALA A 156 4.38 -8.05 -9.47
C ALA A 156 5.64 -7.18 -9.26
N ASP A 157 6.73 -7.57 -9.92
CA ASP A 157 8.08 -7.03 -9.78
C ASP A 157 8.88 -7.30 -11.10
N PRO A 158 10.16 -6.93 -11.24
CA PRO A 158 10.91 -7.17 -12.49
C PRO A 158 11.11 -8.64 -12.86
N LYS A 159 11.01 -9.58 -11.91
CA LYS A 159 11.05 -11.03 -12.19
C LYS A 159 9.67 -11.61 -12.47
N ARG A 160 8.63 -11.06 -11.83
CA ARG A 160 7.27 -11.61 -11.79
C ARG A 160 6.28 -10.62 -12.37
N GLN A 161 5.77 -10.92 -13.56
CA GLN A 161 4.71 -10.15 -14.21
C GLN A 161 3.67 -11.12 -14.75
N ASN A 162 3.10 -11.94 -13.88
CA ASN A 162 2.14 -12.98 -14.25
C ASN A 162 0.78 -12.37 -14.63
N ALA A 163 0.06 -13.05 -15.53
CA ALA A 163 -1.34 -12.72 -15.78
C ALA A 163 -2.20 -13.25 -14.62
N PRO A 164 -3.23 -12.52 -14.15
CA PRO A 164 -4.28 -13.08 -13.29
C PRO A 164 -4.82 -14.38 -13.87
N LYS A 165 -5.17 -15.37 -13.03
CA LYS A 165 -5.71 -16.67 -13.48
C LYS A 165 -6.90 -16.50 -14.43
N ALA A 166 -7.74 -15.49 -14.17
CA ALA A 166 -8.90 -15.15 -14.99
C ALA A 166 -8.57 -14.61 -16.40
N TRP A 167 -7.31 -14.21 -16.65
CA TRP A 167 -6.84 -13.63 -17.92
C TRP A 167 -5.86 -14.56 -18.67
N GLU A 168 -5.61 -15.77 -18.17
CA GLU A 168 -4.75 -16.74 -18.86
C GLU A 168 -5.28 -17.11 -20.25
N GLY A 169 -4.38 -17.13 -21.24
CA GLY A 169 -4.71 -17.47 -22.62
C GLY A 169 -5.47 -16.40 -23.41
N MET A 170 -5.83 -15.26 -22.79
CA MET A 170 -6.34 -14.08 -23.51
C MET A 170 -5.27 -13.47 -24.42
N SER A 171 -5.71 -12.88 -25.54
CA SER A 171 -4.90 -11.95 -26.33
C SER A 171 -4.73 -10.60 -25.61
N ALA A 172 -3.79 -9.76 -26.06
CA ALA A 172 -3.57 -8.43 -25.51
C ALA A 172 -4.82 -7.53 -25.59
N GLU A 173 -5.62 -7.63 -26.66
CA GLU A 173 -6.89 -6.91 -26.85
C GLU A 173 -7.93 -7.35 -25.79
N GLU A 174 -8.17 -8.66 -25.66
CA GLU A 174 -9.10 -9.23 -24.66
C GLU A 174 -8.68 -8.92 -23.21
N LYS A 175 -7.37 -8.97 -22.95
CA LYS A 175 -6.77 -8.64 -21.65
C LYS A 175 -6.86 -7.15 -21.34
N SER A 176 -6.73 -6.29 -22.34
CA SER A 176 -6.89 -4.84 -22.19
C SER A 176 -8.33 -4.46 -21.85
N ASP A 177 -9.33 -5.09 -22.47
CA ASP A 177 -10.74 -4.92 -22.08
C ASP A 177 -11.00 -5.45 -20.65
N ALA A 178 -10.45 -6.63 -20.29
CA ALA A 178 -10.59 -7.19 -18.95
C ALA A 178 -9.92 -6.34 -17.85
N LEU A 179 -8.77 -5.75 -18.15
CA LEU A 179 -8.07 -4.79 -17.29
C LEU A 179 -8.91 -3.53 -17.10
N TYR A 180 -9.43 -2.94 -18.19
CA TYR A 180 -10.30 -1.76 -18.13
C TYR A 180 -11.52 -1.99 -17.23
N ASP A 181 -12.25 -3.08 -17.43
CA ASP A 181 -13.45 -3.38 -16.62
C ASP A 181 -13.09 -3.65 -15.15
N PHE A 182 -11.98 -4.32 -14.86
CA PHE A 182 -11.49 -4.50 -13.47
C PHE A 182 -11.14 -3.18 -12.79
N THR A 183 -10.39 -2.28 -13.46
CA THR A 183 -10.04 -0.95 -12.94
C THR A 183 -11.29 -0.09 -12.74
N ILE A 184 -12.22 -0.10 -13.71
CA ILE A 184 -13.51 0.59 -13.65
C ILE A 184 -14.35 0.11 -12.46
N GLU A 185 -14.54 -1.20 -12.28
CA GLU A 185 -15.34 -1.73 -11.19
C GLU A 185 -14.69 -1.48 -9.82
N SER A 186 -13.38 -1.63 -9.73
CA SER A 186 -12.64 -1.47 -8.48
C SER A 186 -12.70 -0.04 -7.96
N LEU A 187 -12.41 0.94 -8.82
CA LEU A 187 -12.42 2.35 -8.43
C LEU A 187 -13.84 2.86 -8.12
N ARG A 188 -14.89 2.35 -8.79
CA ARG A 188 -16.28 2.61 -8.36
C ARG A 188 -16.53 2.13 -6.93
N LYS A 189 -16.20 0.87 -6.64
CA LYS A 189 -16.45 0.27 -5.31
C LYS A 189 -15.67 1.00 -4.21
N LEU A 190 -14.45 1.48 -4.49
CA LEU A 190 -13.65 2.31 -3.58
C LEU A 190 -14.29 3.70 -3.34
N LEU A 191 -14.66 4.42 -4.40
CA LEU A 191 -15.23 5.77 -4.29
C LEU A 191 -16.65 5.76 -3.70
N ASP A 192 -17.49 4.78 -4.06
CA ASP A 192 -18.82 4.55 -3.48
C ASP A 192 -18.73 4.19 -1.98
N ALA A 193 -17.62 3.57 -1.54
CA ALA A 193 -17.33 3.27 -0.14
C ALA A 193 -16.72 4.47 0.63
N GLY A 194 -16.49 5.61 -0.03
CA GLY A 194 -15.96 6.83 0.57
C GLY A 194 -14.44 6.93 0.67
N VAL A 195 -13.69 6.08 -0.06
CA VAL A 195 -12.22 6.13 -0.07
C VAL A 195 -11.72 7.37 -0.83
N ASN A 196 -10.81 8.13 -0.23
CA ASN A 196 -10.21 9.33 -0.80
C ASN A 196 -9.08 8.99 -1.81
N VAL A 197 -9.41 8.28 -2.89
CA VAL A 197 -8.45 7.86 -3.93
C VAL A 197 -7.95 9.07 -4.72
N GLY A 198 -6.76 9.59 -4.38
CA GLY A 198 -6.15 10.72 -5.09
C GLY A 198 -5.18 10.30 -6.19
N MET A 199 -4.67 9.07 -6.15
CA MET A 199 -3.73 8.51 -7.13
C MET A 199 -4.09 7.07 -7.47
N VAL A 200 -3.85 6.66 -8.71
CA VAL A 200 -3.92 5.26 -9.15
C VAL A 200 -2.63 4.91 -9.89
N GLN A 201 -1.95 3.88 -9.41
CA GLN A 201 -0.77 3.31 -10.05
C GLN A 201 -1.20 2.14 -10.96
N ILE A 202 -0.74 2.18 -12.21
CA ILE A 202 -1.13 1.24 -13.26
C ILE A 202 0.03 0.25 -13.50
N GLY A 203 0.02 -0.86 -12.78
CA GLY A 203 1.10 -1.86 -12.77
C GLY A 203 2.21 -1.49 -11.79
N ASN A 204 2.79 -2.51 -11.14
CA ASN A 204 3.90 -2.36 -10.21
C ASN A 204 5.22 -2.83 -10.83
N GLU A 205 6.27 -2.00 -10.77
CA GLU A 205 7.64 -2.27 -11.23
C GLU A 205 7.72 -2.94 -12.62
N ILE A 206 6.95 -2.42 -13.58
CA ILE A 206 6.68 -3.03 -14.90
C ILE A 206 7.83 -2.87 -15.92
N ASN A 207 9.09 -2.93 -15.48
CA ASN A 207 10.30 -2.78 -16.32
C ASN A 207 10.33 -3.79 -17.49
N TYR A 208 9.94 -5.05 -17.24
CA TYR A 208 10.16 -6.17 -18.17
C TYR A 208 8.87 -6.90 -18.57
N GLY A 209 7.70 -6.45 -18.10
CA GLY A 209 6.41 -7.02 -18.44
C GLY A 209 5.25 -6.40 -17.67
N MET A 210 4.02 -6.80 -18.02
CA MET A 210 2.79 -6.45 -17.31
C MET A 210 1.73 -7.51 -17.62
N SER A 211 1.09 -8.10 -16.59
CA SER A 211 -0.01 -9.07 -16.75
C SER A 211 0.24 -10.20 -17.77
N GLY A 212 1.45 -10.77 -17.76
CA GLY A 212 1.91 -11.82 -18.69
C GLY A 212 2.40 -11.33 -20.05
N GLU A 213 2.21 -10.06 -20.40
CA GLU A 213 2.77 -9.47 -21.62
C GLU A 213 4.22 -8.99 -21.39
N THR A 214 5.07 -9.18 -22.40
CA THR A 214 6.51 -8.84 -22.36
C THR A 214 6.96 -8.05 -23.60
N THR A 215 6.03 -7.66 -24.47
CA THR A 215 6.34 -6.86 -25.67
C THR A 215 5.83 -5.44 -25.48
N THR A 216 6.65 -4.45 -25.84
CA THR A 216 6.31 -3.02 -25.67
C THR A 216 4.91 -2.66 -26.21
N PRO A 217 4.49 -3.08 -27.42
CA PRO A 217 3.16 -2.72 -27.92
C PRO A 217 2.02 -3.22 -27.03
N ALA A 218 2.10 -4.44 -26.51
CA ALA A 218 1.07 -5.03 -25.66
C ALA A 218 1.04 -4.41 -24.25
N ILE A 219 2.21 -4.07 -23.69
CA ILE A 219 2.29 -3.35 -22.40
C ILE A 219 1.71 -1.94 -22.54
N MET A 220 1.99 -1.25 -23.65
CA MET A 220 1.42 0.07 -23.95
C MET A 220 -0.10 0.02 -24.15
N GLU A 221 -0.63 -1.06 -24.76
CA GLU A 221 -2.07 -1.31 -24.90
C GLU A 221 -2.75 -1.48 -23.53
N LEU A 222 -2.15 -2.25 -22.61
CA LEU A 222 -2.62 -2.43 -21.24
C LEU A 222 -2.59 -1.12 -20.43
N LEU A 223 -1.50 -0.34 -20.55
CA LEU A 223 -1.35 0.96 -19.87
C LEU A 223 -2.39 1.98 -20.33
N GLU A 224 -2.58 2.16 -21.64
CA GLU A 224 -3.65 3.00 -22.19
C GLU A 224 -5.04 2.49 -21.76
N SER A 225 -5.22 1.18 -21.66
CA SER A 225 -6.48 0.63 -21.16
C SER A 225 -6.76 0.99 -19.70
N GLY A 226 -5.76 0.87 -18.81
CA GLY A 226 -5.86 1.31 -17.43
C GLY A 226 -6.09 2.82 -17.32
N SER A 227 -5.40 3.62 -18.14
CA SER A 227 -5.54 5.09 -18.10
C SER A 227 -6.94 5.54 -18.49
N ARG A 228 -7.47 5.05 -19.62
CA ARG A 228 -8.86 5.29 -20.05
C ARG A 228 -9.88 4.92 -18.96
N ALA A 229 -9.59 3.91 -18.14
CA ALA A 229 -10.43 3.55 -16.99
C ALA A 229 -10.36 4.61 -15.88
N VAL A 230 -9.15 5.00 -15.42
CA VAL A 230 -8.97 6.01 -14.37
C VAL A 230 -9.55 7.37 -14.80
N ARG A 231 -9.23 7.87 -16.01
CA ARG A 231 -9.75 9.12 -16.54
C ARG A 231 -11.28 9.12 -16.66
N LYS A 232 -11.88 7.98 -17.00
CA LYS A 232 -13.34 7.82 -17.00
C LYS A 232 -13.91 7.95 -15.58
N ILE A 233 -13.30 7.33 -14.57
CA ILE A 233 -13.78 7.37 -13.19
C ILE A 233 -13.61 8.76 -12.57
N SER A 234 -12.43 9.37 -12.72
CA SER A 234 -12.18 10.77 -12.33
C SER A 234 -13.30 11.71 -12.81
N LYS A 235 -13.66 11.60 -14.10
CA LYS A 235 -14.74 12.37 -14.72
C LYS A 235 -16.16 11.96 -14.27
N GLU A 236 -16.37 10.70 -13.92
CA GLU A 236 -17.67 10.17 -13.48
C GLU A 236 -18.01 10.57 -12.03
N TYR A 237 -16.99 10.78 -11.19
CA TYR A 237 -17.10 11.19 -9.78
C TYR A 237 -16.75 12.67 -9.53
N GLU A 238 -16.42 13.44 -10.59
CA GLU A 238 -15.97 14.84 -10.52
C GLU A 238 -14.77 15.06 -9.57
N LYS A 239 -13.87 14.06 -9.48
CA LYS A 239 -12.68 14.06 -8.62
C LYS A 239 -11.40 14.00 -9.47
N ASP A 240 -10.43 14.84 -9.14
CA ASP A 240 -9.07 14.73 -9.69
C ASP A 240 -8.40 13.46 -9.15
N ILE A 241 -7.86 12.64 -10.05
CA ILE A 241 -7.19 11.38 -9.73
C ILE A 241 -5.97 11.28 -10.65
N GLN A 242 -4.79 11.33 -10.03
CA GLN A 242 -3.51 11.28 -10.72
C GLN A 242 -3.18 9.86 -11.16
N ILE A 243 -2.61 9.70 -12.35
CA ILE A 243 -2.22 8.43 -12.94
C ILE A 243 -0.71 8.26 -12.83
N ALA A 244 -0.27 7.22 -12.13
CA ALA A 244 1.12 6.83 -12.02
C ALA A 244 1.43 5.54 -12.81
N VAL A 245 2.63 5.45 -13.37
CA VAL A 245 3.21 4.21 -13.93
C VAL A 245 4.54 3.93 -13.24
N HIS A 246 4.76 2.71 -12.75
CA HIS A 246 5.82 2.42 -11.78
C HIS A 246 6.95 1.56 -12.34
N TYR A 247 8.19 2.01 -12.13
CA TYR A 247 9.42 1.38 -12.58
C TYR A 247 10.49 1.36 -11.48
N THR A 248 11.49 0.51 -11.65
CA THR A 248 12.56 0.28 -10.67
C THR A 248 13.91 0.09 -11.38
N ASN A 249 14.95 -0.40 -10.70
CA ASN A 249 16.30 -0.58 -11.25
C ASN A 249 16.92 0.72 -11.82
N ILE A 250 16.63 1.88 -11.21
CA ILE A 250 16.94 3.22 -11.75
C ILE A 250 18.45 3.53 -11.96
N ARG A 251 19.32 2.56 -11.67
CA ARG A 251 20.77 2.57 -11.89
C ARG A 251 21.18 2.43 -13.36
N ASP A 252 20.30 1.93 -14.23
CA ASP A 252 20.48 2.08 -15.68
C ASP A 252 19.58 3.22 -16.18
N ASN A 253 20.12 4.44 -16.12
CA ASN A 253 19.44 5.65 -16.57
C ASN A 253 19.07 5.57 -18.07
N ARG A 254 19.71 4.71 -18.87
CA ARG A 254 19.31 4.46 -20.27
C ARG A 254 18.11 3.51 -20.35
N GLU A 255 18.00 2.52 -19.47
CA GLU A 255 16.78 1.70 -19.39
C GLU A 255 15.57 2.59 -19.08
N ILE A 256 15.67 3.46 -18.07
CA ILE A 256 14.60 4.41 -17.72
C ILE A 256 14.31 5.41 -18.86
N ASP A 257 15.34 5.96 -19.50
CA ASP A 257 15.18 6.88 -20.66
C ASP A 257 14.50 6.19 -21.86
N ASN A 258 14.85 4.93 -22.15
CA ASN A 258 14.16 4.13 -23.16
C ASN A 258 12.69 3.86 -22.78
N ILE A 259 12.40 3.58 -21.51
CA ILE A 259 11.03 3.35 -21.01
C ILE A 259 10.19 4.63 -21.16
N ALA A 260 10.69 5.78 -20.70
CA ALA A 260 10.04 7.07 -20.87
C ALA A 260 9.84 7.44 -22.35
N SER A 261 10.83 7.15 -23.21
CA SER A 261 10.71 7.31 -24.67
C SER A 261 9.65 6.42 -25.29
N ASN A 262 9.44 5.20 -24.81
CA ASN A 262 8.35 4.34 -25.29
C ASN A 262 6.99 4.89 -24.86
N LEU A 263 6.83 5.29 -23.59
CA LEU A 263 5.59 5.89 -23.09
C LEU A 263 5.19 7.15 -23.90
N LEU A 264 6.17 7.96 -24.30
CA LEU A 264 5.98 9.12 -25.16
C LEU A 264 5.72 8.77 -26.64
N GLU A 265 6.39 7.76 -27.21
CA GLU A 265 6.16 7.33 -28.61
C GLU A 265 4.76 6.74 -28.81
N TYR A 266 4.19 6.12 -27.77
CA TYR A 266 2.84 5.52 -27.77
C TYR A 266 1.74 6.48 -27.26
N ASP A 267 2.07 7.74 -26.94
CA ASP A 267 1.12 8.79 -26.50
C ASP A 267 0.28 8.41 -25.25
N ILE A 268 0.90 7.70 -24.29
CA ILE A 268 0.22 7.20 -23.08
C ILE A 268 -0.19 8.37 -22.16
N ASP A 269 -1.47 8.42 -21.79
CA ASP A 269 -2.00 9.40 -20.84
C ASP A 269 -1.69 8.99 -19.39
N TYR A 270 -0.62 9.55 -18.81
CA TYR A 270 -0.28 9.45 -17.39
C TYR A 270 0.26 10.78 -16.88
N ASP A 271 0.22 11.00 -15.56
CA ASP A 271 0.67 12.24 -14.92
C ASP A 271 2.07 12.07 -14.31
N ILE A 272 2.29 10.95 -13.62
CA ILE A 272 3.44 10.71 -12.73
C ILE A 272 4.25 9.50 -13.20
N PHE A 273 5.56 9.66 -13.36
CA PHE A 273 6.49 8.54 -13.46
C PHE A 273 6.93 8.15 -12.05
N ALA A 274 6.42 7.02 -11.55
CA ALA A 274 6.77 6.52 -10.23
C ALA A 274 8.07 5.70 -10.28
N ILE A 275 8.90 5.82 -9.24
CA ILE A 275 10.12 5.03 -9.07
C ILE A 275 10.22 4.34 -7.70
N SER A 276 10.67 3.08 -7.69
CA SER A 276 11.29 2.50 -6.50
C SER A 276 12.65 3.15 -6.27
N TYR A 277 12.97 3.48 -5.03
CA TYR A 277 14.31 3.90 -4.64
C TYR A 277 14.69 3.39 -3.26
N TYR A 278 15.20 2.16 -3.22
CA TYR A 278 15.80 1.55 -2.03
C TYR A 278 17.29 1.93 -1.98
N PRO A 279 17.73 2.88 -1.12
CA PRO A 279 19.00 3.59 -1.30
C PRO A 279 20.25 2.72 -1.11
N MET A 280 20.11 1.52 -0.54
CA MET A 280 21.15 0.50 -0.42
C MET A 280 21.34 -0.34 -1.70
N TRP A 281 20.33 -0.44 -2.57
CA TRP A 281 20.37 -1.26 -3.79
C TRP A 281 20.29 -0.43 -5.07
N ASP A 282 19.50 0.64 -5.11
CA ASP A 282 19.18 1.45 -6.30
C ASP A 282 20.15 2.62 -6.57
N GLY A 283 21.28 2.65 -5.87
CA GLY A 283 22.38 3.57 -6.13
C GLY A 283 22.27 4.89 -5.36
N THR A 284 23.02 5.90 -5.79
CA THR A 284 23.17 7.15 -5.03
C THR A 284 21.94 8.04 -5.14
N ILE A 285 21.75 8.90 -4.13
CA ILE A 285 20.75 9.97 -4.15
C ILE A 285 20.92 10.86 -5.38
N GLU A 286 22.17 11.18 -5.76
CA GLU A 286 22.50 11.90 -7.00
C GLU A 286 21.99 11.15 -8.25
N ASN A 287 22.01 9.81 -8.27
CA ASN A 287 21.45 9.05 -9.39
C ASN A 287 19.92 9.19 -9.46
N MET A 288 19.23 9.06 -8.33
CA MET A 288 17.79 9.26 -8.21
C MET A 288 17.37 10.66 -8.67
N GLN A 289 18.05 11.71 -8.20
CA GLN A 289 17.81 13.10 -8.64
C GLN A 289 18.05 13.30 -10.14
N ASN A 290 19.11 12.69 -10.72
CA ASN A 290 19.36 12.76 -12.16
C ASN A 290 18.31 12.01 -13.00
N VAL A 291 17.75 10.91 -12.49
CA VAL A 291 16.66 10.18 -13.16
C VAL A 291 15.37 11.00 -13.13
N ALA A 292 14.97 11.50 -11.96
CA ALA A 292 13.78 12.34 -11.83
C ALA A 292 13.85 13.57 -12.75
N LYS A 293 15.01 14.24 -12.74
CA LYS A 293 15.31 15.37 -13.61
C LYS A 293 15.22 15.02 -15.10
N ASN A 294 15.66 13.84 -15.53
CA ASN A 294 15.56 13.41 -16.92
C ASN A 294 14.09 13.25 -17.35
N ILE A 295 13.25 12.68 -16.47
CA ILE A 295 11.80 12.58 -16.69
C ILE A 295 11.18 13.98 -16.83
N GLN A 296 11.41 14.85 -15.85
CA GLN A 296 10.83 16.20 -15.81
C GLN A 296 11.25 17.06 -17.03
N GLU A 297 12.56 17.15 -17.33
CA GLU A 297 13.05 18.05 -18.39
C GLU A 297 12.78 17.55 -19.83
N ASN A 298 12.67 16.24 -20.06
CA ASN A 298 12.54 15.68 -21.42
C ASN A 298 11.16 15.09 -21.74
N TYR A 299 10.34 14.75 -20.73
CA TYR A 299 9.07 14.04 -20.92
C TYR A 299 7.84 14.77 -20.33
N ASP A 300 8.03 15.88 -19.62
CA ASP A 300 6.96 16.74 -19.07
C ASP A 300 6.01 15.95 -18.14
N LYS A 301 6.61 15.24 -17.17
CA LYS A 301 5.93 14.43 -16.14
C LYS A 301 6.47 14.73 -14.75
N ASP A 302 5.57 14.64 -13.77
CA ASP A 302 5.94 14.64 -12.36
C ASP A 302 6.56 13.30 -11.97
N VAL A 303 7.24 13.28 -10.83
CA VAL A 303 7.93 12.09 -10.29
C VAL A 303 7.55 11.89 -8.83
N VAL A 304 7.41 10.64 -8.41
CA VAL A 304 7.24 10.26 -7.00
C VAL A 304 8.10 9.02 -6.71
N ILE A 305 8.66 8.92 -5.50
CA ILE A 305 9.26 7.66 -5.05
C ILE A 305 8.11 6.81 -4.48
N ALA A 306 7.69 5.78 -5.21
CA ALA A 306 6.56 4.93 -4.83
C ALA A 306 6.93 3.82 -3.83
N GLU A 307 8.22 3.46 -3.73
CA GLU A 307 8.73 2.57 -2.69
C GLU A 307 10.11 3.01 -2.19
N THR A 308 10.29 3.06 -0.87
CA THR A 308 11.59 3.22 -0.20
C THR A 308 11.52 2.75 1.26
N SER A 309 12.63 2.32 1.84
CA SER A 309 12.70 1.86 3.24
C SER A 309 14.11 1.98 3.83
N TYR A 310 14.25 1.72 5.13
CA TYR A 310 15.54 1.39 5.74
C TYR A 310 15.38 0.59 7.04
N CYS A 311 16.41 -0.17 7.43
CA CYS A 311 16.38 -0.96 8.66
C CYS A 311 16.59 -0.11 9.93
N TYR A 312 15.75 -0.35 10.94
CA TYR A 312 15.95 0.19 12.30
C TYR A 312 16.74 -0.77 13.20
N THR A 313 16.91 -2.03 12.79
CA THR A 313 17.68 -3.06 13.51
C THR A 313 18.28 -4.08 12.53
N SER A 314 19.34 -4.77 12.95
CA SER A 314 19.93 -5.89 12.21
C SER A 314 19.39 -7.26 12.67
N GLU A 315 18.45 -7.26 13.61
CA GLU A 315 17.77 -8.45 14.15
C GLU A 315 16.59 -8.86 13.25
N ASP A 316 16.27 -10.16 13.27
CA ASP A 316 15.06 -10.75 12.68
C ASP A 316 14.03 -10.94 13.82
N GLY A 317 12.81 -10.44 13.60
CA GLY A 317 11.74 -10.43 14.60
C GLY A 317 10.78 -11.64 14.57
N ASP A 318 10.64 -12.35 13.44
CA ASP A 318 9.60 -13.37 13.23
C ASP A 318 10.10 -14.79 12.89
N GLY A 319 11.39 -14.94 12.60
CA GLY A 319 12.06 -16.20 12.29
C GLY A 319 12.20 -16.46 10.78
N CYS A 320 11.76 -15.54 9.94
CA CYS A 320 11.91 -15.55 8.49
C CYS A 320 13.03 -14.59 8.05
N GLY A 321 13.65 -14.89 6.89
CA GLY A 321 14.82 -14.16 6.43
C GLY A 321 14.49 -12.76 5.91
N ASN A 322 14.83 -11.72 6.69
CA ASN A 322 14.71 -10.32 6.26
C ASN A 322 15.53 -10.03 4.97
N SER A 323 14.93 -9.27 4.06
CA SER A 323 15.50 -8.84 2.78
C SER A 323 16.74 -7.97 3.00
N PHE A 324 16.70 -7.09 4.01
CA PHE A 324 17.89 -6.42 4.56
C PHE A 324 18.47 -7.28 5.70
N ALA A 325 19.31 -8.25 5.36
CA ALA A 325 19.88 -9.19 6.32
C ALA A 325 21.14 -8.64 7.03
N GLY A 326 21.07 -8.47 8.35
CA GLY A 326 22.23 -8.14 9.19
C GLY A 326 22.76 -6.73 8.94
N THR A 327 24.01 -6.61 8.49
CA THR A 327 24.73 -5.32 8.40
C THR A 327 25.54 -5.13 7.10
N HIS A 328 25.28 -5.92 6.05
CA HIS A 328 26.08 -5.85 4.83
C HIS A 328 25.76 -4.62 3.98
N ASP A 329 24.46 -4.32 3.85
CA ASP A 329 23.93 -3.31 2.95
C ASP A 329 23.77 -1.93 3.64
N LEU A 330 24.43 -1.74 4.79
CA LEU A 330 24.37 -0.49 5.55
C LEU A 330 25.10 0.63 4.80
N LEU A 331 24.39 1.74 4.63
CA LEU A 331 24.90 2.96 4.03
C LEU A 331 25.86 3.68 5.00
N PRO A 332 27.04 4.14 4.54
CA PRO A 332 27.99 4.84 5.39
C PRO A 332 27.38 6.10 6.05
N GLY A 333 27.23 6.05 7.37
CA GLY A 333 26.60 7.12 8.18
C GLY A 333 25.21 6.79 8.73
N TYR A 334 24.60 5.68 8.31
CA TYR A 334 23.24 5.28 8.69
C TYR A 334 23.27 3.86 9.27
N ASP A 335 23.64 3.75 10.55
CA ASP A 335 23.65 2.47 11.28
C ASP A 335 22.24 1.88 11.43
N ALA A 336 22.12 0.55 11.49
CA ALA A 336 20.87 -0.17 11.78
C ALA A 336 20.30 0.25 13.15
N SER A 337 19.47 1.30 13.14
CA SER A 337 19.03 2.03 14.32
C SER A 337 17.85 2.94 13.99
N VAL A 338 17.02 3.25 14.97
CA VAL A 338 15.90 4.21 14.85
C VAL A 338 16.39 5.56 14.29
N GLN A 339 17.53 6.08 14.78
CA GLN A 339 18.10 7.33 14.26
C GLN A 339 18.65 7.18 12.83
N GLY A 340 19.28 6.05 12.48
CA GLY A 340 19.78 5.79 11.12
C GLY A 340 18.66 5.75 10.10
N GLN A 341 17.60 4.99 10.40
CA GLN A 341 16.35 4.95 9.61
C GLN A 341 15.72 6.35 9.47
N ALA A 342 15.60 7.09 10.57
CA ALA A 342 15.07 8.46 10.55
C ALA A 342 15.92 9.42 9.69
N SER A 343 17.26 9.33 9.79
CA SER A 343 18.19 10.17 9.04
C SER A 343 18.13 9.91 7.53
N ILE A 344 18.21 8.64 7.08
CA ILE A 344 18.21 8.35 5.63
C ILE A 344 16.87 8.71 4.99
N ILE A 345 15.74 8.47 5.66
CA ILE A 345 14.42 8.84 5.12
C ILE A 345 14.26 10.36 5.08
N ARG A 346 14.78 11.11 6.06
CA ARG A 346 14.90 12.58 5.98
C ARG A 346 15.71 13.00 4.76
N ASP A 347 16.87 12.38 4.54
CA ASP A 347 17.81 12.79 3.47
C ASP A 347 17.30 12.41 2.07
N VAL A 348 16.57 11.30 1.93
CA VAL A 348 15.80 10.98 0.71
C VAL A 348 14.69 12.01 0.48
N CYS A 349 13.90 12.37 1.49
CA CYS A 349 12.90 13.46 1.39
C CYS A 349 13.54 14.82 1.01
N ALA A 350 14.72 15.13 1.56
CA ALA A 350 15.41 16.38 1.30
C ALA A 350 15.89 16.46 -0.17
N ALA A 351 16.45 15.38 -0.68
CA ALA A 351 16.93 15.29 -2.05
C ALA A 351 15.79 15.19 -3.09
N ALA A 352 14.69 14.51 -2.74
CA ALA A 352 13.46 14.50 -3.51
C ALA A 352 12.90 15.92 -3.68
N ASN A 353 12.80 16.67 -2.57
CA ASN A 353 12.38 18.08 -2.60
C ASN A 353 13.37 19.01 -3.34
N GLU A 354 14.67 18.71 -3.36
CA GLU A 354 15.65 19.46 -4.16
C GLU A 354 15.52 19.21 -5.68
N ALA A 355 14.97 18.05 -6.06
CA ALA A 355 14.73 17.65 -7.44
C ALA A 355 13.24 17.78 -7.87
N ASP A 356 12.46 18.60 -7.17
CA ASP A 356 11.02 18.84 -7.45
C ASP A 356 10.17 17.55 -7.57
N ILE A 357 10.55 16.49 -6.85
CA ILE A 357 9.79 15.23 -6.74
C ILE A 357 8.63 15.44 -5.77
N LEU A 358 7.42 14.99 -6.13
CA LEU A 358 6.18 15.22 -5.38
C LEU A 358 6.24 14.70 -3.94
N GLY A 359 6.99 13.61 -3.72
CA GLY A 359 7.35 13.09 -2.40
C GLY A 359 7.70 11.61 -2.43
N ILE A 360 7.48 10.92 -1.30
CA ILE A 360 7.84 9.51 -1.12
C ILE A 360 6.69 8.70 -0.53
N PHE A 361 6.69 7.40 -0.79
CA PHE A 361 5.95 6.38 -0.06
C PHE A 361 6.93 5.42 0.63
N TYR A 362 6.85 5.33 1.95
CA TYR A 362 7.62 4.36 2.72
C TYR A 362 6.99 2.97 2.61
N TRP A 363 7.73 1.97 2.16
CA TRP A 363 7.20 0.65 1.88
C TRP A 363 7.04 -0.18 3.16
N GLU A 364 5.83 -0.72 3.38
CA GLU A 364 5.42 -1.59 4.49
C GLU A 364 5.96 -1.18 5.87
N GLY A 365 5.86 0.11 6.19
CA GLY A 365 6.24 0.65 7.50
C GLY A 365 5.43 0.07 8.67
N THR A 366 4.38 -0.70 8.40
CA THR A 366 3.54 -1.40 9.39
C THR A 366 3.79 -2.90 9.51
N TRP A 367 4.60 -3.52 8.63
CA TRP A 367 4.71 -4.98 8.61
C TRP A 367 5.64 -5.49 9.72
N ILE A 368 5.05 -6.09 10.75
CA ILE A 368 5.76 -6.56 11.95
C ILE A 368 5.46 -8.04 12.23
N PRO A 369 6.23 -8.70 13.11
CA PRO A 369 6.06 -10.11 13.45
C PRO A 369 4.68 -10.44 14.03
N VAL A 370 4.20 -11.66 13.74
CA VAL A 370 2.98 -12.23 14.35
C VAL A 370 3.25 -13.04 15.63
N GLY A 371 4.52 -13.23 15.97
CA GLY A 371 5.03 -13.97 17.13
C GLY A 371 6.55 -13.79 17.20
N GLU A 372 7.21 -14.22 18.28
CA GLU A 372 8.65 -13.99 18.45
C GLU A 372 9.47 -14.95 17.56
N ALA A 373 10.64 -14.53 17.07
CA ALA A 373 11.52 -15.31 16.17
C ALA A 373 12.02 -16.68 16.69
N THR A 374 11.65 -17.07 17.90
CA THR A 374 11.96 -18.40 18.49
C THR A 374 10.77 -19.36 18.50
N GLU A 375 9.60 -18.94 18.00
CA GLU A 375 8.36 -19.72 17.95
C GLU A 375 8.08 -20.25 16.54
N ASP A 376 7.17 -21.22 16.41
CA ASP A 376 6.73 -21.72 15.10
C ASP A 376 5.55 -20.87 14.62
N ASN A 377 5.88 -19.78 13.93
CA ASN A 377 4.93 -18.80 13.40
C ASN A 377 4.26 -19.27 12.08
N SER A 378 4.74 -20.36 11.47
CA SER A 378 4.23 -20.88 10.19
C SER A 378 2.73 -21.20 10.16
N PRO A 379 2.08 -21.72 11.24
CA PRO A 379 0.63 -21.97 11.23
C PRO A 379 -0.21 -20.68 11.25
N ILE A 380 0.39 -19.53 11.54
CA ILE A 380 -0.25 -18.21 11.48
C ILE A 380 -0.12 -17.64 10.07
N TRP A 381 1.11 -17.65 9.52
CA TRP A 381 1.37 -17.19 8.14
C TRP A 381 0.53 -17.95 7.11
N GLU A 382 0.51 -19.29 7.15
CA GLU A 382 -0.28 -20.12 6.23
C GLU A 382 -1.79 -19.89 6.36
N LYS A 383 -2.29 -19.74 7.60
CA LYS A 383 -3.74 -19.65 7.85
C LYS A 383 -4.33 -18.32 7.39
N TYR A 384 -3.62 -17.22 7.63
CA TYR A 384 -4.15 -15.87 7.41
C TYR A 384 -3.53 -15.16 6.21
N GLY A 385 -2.31 -15.53 5.81
CA GLY A 385 -1.55 -14.87 4.75
C GLY A 385 -0.71 -13.67 5.21
N SER A 386 -0.32 -13.63 6.49
CA SER A 386 0.40 -12.50 7.11
C SER A 386 1.93 -12.55 7.00
N GLY A 387 2.48 -13.64 6.46
CA GLY A 387 3.85 -13.70 5.96
C GLY A 387 3.92 -13.28 4.48
N TRP A 388 5.11 -13.19 3.89
CA TRP A 388 5.31 -12.64 2.54
C TRP A 388 4.65 -13.50 1.44
N ALA A 389 4.57 -14.81 1.67
CA ALA A 389 3.83 -15.77 0.86
C ALA A 389 3.43 -16.98 1.71
N SER A 390 2.40 -17.70 1.28
CA SER A 390 1.98 -19.00 1.82
C SER A 390 2.32 -20.14 0.85
N SER A 391 2.24 -21.38 1.32
CA SER A 391 2.40 -22.57 0.47
C SER A 391 1.35 -22.65 -0.66
N TYR A 392 0.19 -22.01 -0.50
CA TYR A 392 -0.89 -21.97 -1.49
C TYR A 392 -0.53 -21.15 -2.75
N ALA A 393 0.44 -20.22 -2.66
CA ALA A 393 0.95 -19.49 -3.82
C ALA A 393 1.76 -20.38 -4.81
N SER A 394 2.09 -21.62 -4.44
CA SER A 394 3.00 -22.50 -5.19
C SER A 394 2.57 -22.80 -6.63
N GLU A 395 1.28 -22.74 -6.96
CA GLU A 395 0.83 -22.99 -8.34
C GLU A 395 0.94 -21.74 -9.23
N TYR A 396 0.87 -20.53 -8.65
CA TYR A 396 0.94 -19.26 -9.37
C TYR A 396 2.38 -18.69 -9.43
N ASP A 397 3.18 -18.85 -8.37
CA ASP A 397 4.62 -18.58 -8.37
C ASP A 397 5.39 -19.83 -7.88
N PRO A 398 5.59 -20.85 -8.74
CA PRO A 398 6.31 -22.08 -8.40
C PRO A 398 7.83 -21.90 -8.25
N THR A 399 8.37 -20.70 -8.49
CA THR A 399 9.82 -20.46 -8.61
C THR A 399 10.41 -19.64 -7.48
N GLU A 400 9.68 -18.69 -6.90
CA GLU A 400 10.09 -17.96 -5.70
C GLU A 400 9.17 -18.36 -4.54
N ALA A 401 7.86 -18.07 -4.61
CA ALA A 401 6.92 -18.37 -3.52
C ALA A 401 6.85 -19.86 -3.19
N GLY A 402 6.67 -20.75 -4.17
CA GLY A 402 6.60 -22.20 -3.96
C GLY A 402 7.88 -22.87 -3.47
N LEU A 403 8.99 -22.12 -3.35
CA LEU A 403 10.26 -22.57 -2.76
C LEU A 403 10.61 -21.88 -1.44
N PHE A 404 10.13 -20.65 -1.22
CA PHE A 404 10.61 -19.76 -0.16
C PHE A 404 9.50 -19.07 0.66
N TYR A 405 8.24 -19.52 0.56
CA TYR A 405 7.13 -19.04 1.38
C TYR A 405 7.46 -19.06 2.89
N GLY A 406 6.88 -18.12 3.64
CA GLY A 406 7.27 -17.87 5.02
C GLY A 406 6.76 -16.53 5.55
N GLY A 407 7.36 -16.09 6.65
CA GLY A 407 6.99 -14.89 7.42
C GLY A 407 7.28 -13.56 6.76
N CYS A 408 7.37 -12.51 7.57
CA CYS A 408 7.82 -11.22 7.08
C CYS A 408 9.25 -11.34 6.49
N SER A 409 9.59 -10.44 5.58
CA SER A 409 10.97 -10.26 5.13
C SER A 409 11.42 -8.80 5.24
N TRP A 410 10.69 -8.01 6.05
CA TRP A 410 10.89 -6.57 6.19
C TRP A 410 10.59 -6.04 7.60
N ASP A 411 10.37 -6.90 8.60
CA ASP A 411 10.05 -6.49 9.97
C ASP A 411 11.14 -5.62 10.60
N ASN A 412 12.41 -5.84 10.23
CA ASN A 412 13.52 -5.02 10.67
C ASN A 412 13.57 -3.62 10.02
N GLN A 413 12.71 -3.37 9.04
CA GLN A 413 12.51 -2.09 8.35
C GLN A 413 11.16 -1.42 8.64
N ALA A 414 10.35 -1.99 9.53
CA ALA A 414 9.12 -1.33 9.98
C ALA A 414 9.41 0.02 10.68
N MET A 415 8.38 0.86 10.76
CA MET A 415 8.34 2.10 11.56
C MET A 415 7.68 1.87 12.93
N PHE A 416 7.37 0.61 13.25
CA PHE A 416 6.93 0.11 14.54
C PHE A 416 7.92 -0.96 15.00
N ASN A 417 8.10 -1.13 16.32
CA ASN A 417 8.89 -2.25 16.82
C ASN A 417 8.14 -3.57 16.64
N PHE A 418 8.83 -4.70 16.84
CA PHE A 418 8.28 -6.06 16.76
C PHE A 418 7.05 -6.35 17.66
N LYS A 419 6.59 -5.40 18.48
CA LYS A 419 5.45 -5.54 19.40
C LYS A 419 4.37 -4.48 19.17
N GLY A 420 4.42 -3.78 18.03
CA GLY A 420 3.38 -2.84 17.59
C GLY A 420 3.46 -1.43 18.17
N TYR A 421 4.53 -1.08 18.89
CA TYR A 421 4.71 0.28 19.41
C TYR A 421 5.43 1.13 18.35
N PRO A 422 4.95 2.34 18.05
CA PRO A 422 5.55 3.19 17.02
C PRO A 422 6.97 3.59 17.43
N LEU A 423 7.91 3.48 16.48
CA LEU A 423 9.26 3.96 16.70
C LEU A 423 9.30 5.49 16.64
N PRO A 424 10.23 6.15 17.35
CA PRO A 424 10.48 7.58 17.18
C PRO A 424 10.76 7.97 15.71
N SER A 425 11.35 7.07 14.91
CA SER A 425 11.62 7.26 13.48
C SER A 425 10.38 7.54 12.63
N LEU A 426 9.21 7.01 13.00
CA LEU A 426 7.95 7.28 12.30
C LEU A 426 7.62 8.80 12.26
N ASN A 427 8.03 9.57 13.29
CA ASN A 427 7.84 11.01 13.31
C ASN A 427 8.79 11.79 12.36
N VAL A 428 9.63 11.13 11.57
CA VAL A 428 10.41 11.79 10.49
C VAL A 428 9.51 12.63 9.60
N PHE A 429 8.33 12.12 9.24
CA PHE A 429 7.34 12.78 8.38
C PHE A 429 6.77 14.06 9.04
N LYS A 430 6.43 14.00 10.34
CA LYS A 430 6.00 15.16 11.15
C LYS A 430 7.06 16.27 11.18
N TYR A 431 8.35 15.92 11.23
CA TYR A 431 9.42 16.86 11.52
C TYR A 431 10.17 17.40 10.28
N LEU A 432 9.90 16.92 9.07
CA LEU A 432 10.62 17.33 7.85
C LEU A 432 10.80 18.85 7.70
N LYS A 433 9.75 19.64 7.96
CA LYS A 433 9.73 21.09 7.67
C LYS A 433 10.48 21.97 8.68
N TYR A 434 10.47 21.59 9.96
CA TYR A 434 11.01 22.42 11.05
C TYR A 434 12.14 21.76 11.85
N GLY A 435 12.35 20.45 11.68
CA GLY A 435 13.33 19.68 12.42
C GLY A 435 13.00 19.51 13.90
N THR A 436 13.95 18.96 14.64
CA THR A 436 13.84 18.73 16.09
C THR A 436 15.05 19.29 16.84
N TYR A 437 14.90 19.42 18.16
CA TYR A 437 16.00 19.59 19.09
C TYR A 437 15.97 18.50 20.16
N ILE A 438 17.14 18.24 20.75
CA ILE A 438 17.31 17.39 21.94
C ILE A 438 17.54 18.33 23.11
N ASN A 439 16.91 18.03 24.25
CA ASN A 439 17.02 18.81 25.47
C ASN A 439 17.99 18.13 26.44
N ASP A 440 19.21 18.67 26.57
CA ASP A 440 20.28 18.10 27.39
C ASP A 440 20.07 18.29 28.93
N GLU A 441 18.90 18.78 29.39
CA GLU A 441 18.62 19.07 30.82
C GLU A 441 17.86 17.93 31.56
N VAL A 442 18.43 16.71 31.61
CA VAL A 442 17.97 15.58 32.46
C VAL A 442 19.11 14.91 33.23
#